data_AF-A0A559U5Y3-F1
#
_entry.id   AF-A0A559U5Y3-F1
#
_cell.length_a   1.000
_cell.length_b   1.000
_cell.length_c   1.000
_cell.angle_alpha   90.00
_cell.angle_beta   90.00
_cell.angle_gamma   90.00
#
_symmetry.space_group_name_H-M   'P 1'
#
loop_
_entity.id
_entity.type
_entity.pdbx_description
1 polymer ?
#
loop_
_entity_poly.entity_id
_entity_poly.type
_entity_poly.pdbx_seq_one_letter_code
_entity_poly.pdbx_strand_id
1 'polypeptide(L)' 'MTVTFEGPWSTYVSAFTRPVWTARHPPERFCHLVYGVPEALVPLAVRTAHERGAAVCGPVTGEPPNPWSELTPALTGAQE' A
#
# COMPACT_ATOMS: atom_id res chain seq x y z
N MET A 1 -2.90 -12.56 -8.46
CA MET A 1 -2.77 -11.20 -7.91
C MET A 1 -1.42 -10.65 -8.34
N THR A 2 -1.35 -9.39 -8.76
CA THR A 2 -0.17 -8.75 -9.34
C THR A 2 0.18 -7.53 -8.49
N VAL A 3 1.44 -7.41 -8.08
CA VAL A 3 1.95 -6.19 -7.43
C VAL A 3 2.21 -5.14 -8.49
N THR A 4 1.45 -4.04 -8.44
CA THR A 4 1.56 -2.92 -9.41
C THR A 4 2.31 -1.73 -8.82
N PHE A 5 2.61 -1.76 -7.52
CA PHE A 5 3.49 -0.82 -6.84
C PHE A 5 4.16 -1.52 -5.66
N GLU A 6 5.46 -1.30 -5.52
CA GLU A 6 6.24 -1.60 -4.32
C GLU A 6 7.22 -0.45 -4.09
N GLY A 7 7.15 0.21 -2.93
CA GLY A 7 8.00 1.37 -2.67
C GLY A 7 7.65 2.18 -1.42
N PRO A 8 8.39 3.29 -1.16
CA PRO A 8 8.17 4.12 0.01
C PRO A 8 6.91 4.97 -0.14
N TRP A 9 6.27 5.29 0.99
CA TRP A 9 5.11 6.18 1.07
C TRP A 9 5.32 7.50 0.33
N SER A 10 6.50 8.11 0.46
CA SER A 10 6.86 9.38 -0.20
C SER A 10 6.76 9.29 -1.72
N THR A 11 7.33 8.25 -2.35
CA THR A 11 7.23 8.01 -3.79
C THR A 11 5.80 7.65 -4.19
N TYR A 12 5.11 6.87 -3.35
CA TYR A 12 3.73 6.51 -3.60
C TYR A 12 2.85 7.76 -3.72
N VAL A 13 2.91 8.70 -2.77
CA VAL A 13 2.05 9.90 -2.84
C VAL A 13 2.47 10.89 -3.93
N SER A 14 3.77 11.07 -4.16
CA SER A 14 4.28 12.16 -5.01
C SER A 14 4.44 11.81 -6.49
N ALA A 15 4.75 10.55 -6.83
CA ALA A 15 5.18 10.18 -8.18
C ALA A 15 4.44 8.99 -8.78
N PHE A 16 3.87 8.10 -7.95
CA PHE A 16 3.20 6.92 -8.48
C PHE A 16 1.87 7.25 -9.16
N THR A 17 1.73 6.74 -10.39
CA THR A 17 0.48 6.72 -11.14
C THR A 17 0.21 5.27 -11.57
N ARG A 18 -1.06 4.84 -11.49
CA ARG A 18 -1.43 3.48 -11.90
C ARG A 18 -1.06 3.24 -13.38
N PRO A 19 -0.47 2.09 -13.75
CA PRO A 19 -0.17 1.78 -15.15
C PRO A 19 -1.45 1.74 -16.01
N VAL A 20 -1.42 2.27 -17.22
CA VAL A 20 -2.63 2.42 -18.07
C VAL A 20 -3.33 1.08 -18.35
N TRP A 21 -2.57 -0.01 -18.48
CA TRP A 21 -3.13 -1.34 -18.76
C TRP A 21 -4.01 -1.87 -17.62
N THR A 22 -3.81 -1.42 -16.38
CA THR A 22 -4.59 -1.90 -15.22
C THR A 22 -6.05 -1.48 -15.32
N ALA A 23 -6.37 -0.39 -16.03
CA ALA A 23 -7.74 0.08 -16.24
C ALA A 23 -8.64 -0.93 -16.98
N ARG A 24 -8.07 -1.95 -17.63
CA ARG A 24 -8.80 -2.99 -18.37
C ARG A 24 -9.13 -4.21 -17.52
N HIS A 25 -8.77 -4.19 -16.24
CA HIS A 25 -8.88 -5.34 -15.36
C HIS A 25 -9.51 -4.96 -14.01
N PRO A 26 -10.20 -5.92 -13.36
CA PRO A 26 -10.80 -5.69 -12.05
C PRO A 26 -9.72 -5.43 -10.97
N PRO A 27 -9.96 -4.51 -10.02
CA PRO A 27 -8.98 -4.07 -9.02
C PRO A 27 -8.57 -5.18 -8.04
N GLU A 28 -9.37 -6.23 -7.87
CA GLU A 28 -9.09 -7.43 -7.06
C GLU A 28 -7.88 -8.22 -7.56
N ARG A 29 -7.43 -7.93 -8.79
CA ARG A 29 -6.21 -8.53 -9.34
C ARG A 29 -4.95 -7.80 -8.91
N PHE A 30 -5.03 -6.63 -8.30
CA PHE A 30 -3.90 -5.74 -8.07
C PHE A 30 -3.60 -5.48 -6.59
N CYS A 31 -2.31 -5.28 -6.31
CA CYS A 31 -1.76 -5.03 -5.00
C CYS A 31 -0.81 -3.85 -5.00
N HIS A 32 -0.91 -2.98 -4.00
CA HIS A 32 0.10 -1.97 -3.70
C HIS A 32 0.76 -2.27 -2.34
N LEU A 33 2.09 -2.48 -2.38
CA LEU A 33 2.94 -2.70 -1.22
C LEU A 33 3.65 -1.38 -0.89
N VAL A 34 3.33 -0.76 0.26
CA VAL A 34 3.80 0.59 0.57
C VAL A 34 4.47 0.60 1.94
N TYR A 35 5.75 0.95 2.00
CA TYR A 35 6.52 0.97 3.25
C TYR A 35 6.89 2.39 3.70
N GLY A 36 7.31 2.54 4.97
CA GLY A 36 7.55 3.84 5.59
C GLY A 36 6.29 4.71 5.68
N VAL A 37 5.12 4.08 5.80
CA VAL A 37 3.83 4.77 5.96
C VAL A 37 3.73 5.23 7.42
N PRO A 38 3.58 6.54 7.70
CA PRO A 38 3.32 6.98 9.07
C PRO A 38 2.05 6.31 9.61
N GLU A 39 2.08 5.85 10.87
CA GLU A 39 1.00 5.05 11.44
C GLU A 39 -0.39 5.70 11.32
N ALA A 40 -0.47 7.01 11.60
CA ALA A 40 -1.70 7.80 11.46
C ALA A 40 -2.25 7.85 10.02
N LEU A 41 -1.44 7.53 9.01
CA LEU A 41 -1.79 7.56 7.59
C LEU A 41 -2.06 6.17 7.01
N VAL A 42 -1.98 5.09 7.79
CA VAL A 42 -2.29 3.74 7.32
C VAL A 42 -3.68 3.65 6.67
N PRO A 43 -4.77 4.21 7.25
CA PRO A 43 -6.09 4.21 6.62
C PRO A 43 -6.14 5.00 5.32
N LEU A 44 -5.37 6.10 5.23
CA LEU A 44 -5.24 6.90 4.01
C LEU A 44 -4.54 6.09 2.92
N ALA A 45 -3.46 5.38 3.24
CA ALA A 45 -2.73 4.57 2.28
C ALA A 45 -3.61 3.48 1.64
N VAL A 46 -4.45 2.81 2.45
CA VAL A 46 -5.44 1.85 1.95
C VAL A 46 -6.43 2.52 1.00
N ARG A 47 -7.04 3.63 1.41
CA ARG A 47 -7.99 4.37 0.55
C ARG A 47 -7.36 4.81 -0.77
N THR A 48 -6.13 5.36 -0.71
CA THR A 48 -5.38 5.77 -1.89
C THR A 48 -5.07 4.58 -2.82
N ALA A 49 -4.83 3.38 -2.30
CA ALA A 49 -4.67 2.19 -3.13
C ALA A 49 -5.96 1.84 -3.89
N HIS A 50 -7.11 1.87 -3.22
CA HIS A 50 -8.41 1.65 -3.87
C HIS A 50 -8.68 2.70 -4.96
N GLU A 51 -8.47 3.98 -4.67
CA GLU A 51 -8.60 5.07 -5.65
C GLU A 51 -7.67 4.90 -6.85
N ARG A 52 -6.50 4.29 -6.65
CA ARG A 52 -5.51 3.98 -7.69
C ARG A 52 -5.72 2.61 -8.35
N GLY A 53 -6.82 1.92 -8.04
CA GLY A 53 -7.26 0.71 -8.73
C GLY A 53 -6.65 -0.59 -8.20
N ALA A 54 -6.08 -0.60 -7.00
CA ALA A 54 -5.70 -1.82 -6.30
C ALA A 54 -6.67 -2.10 -5.15
N ALA A 55 -7.33 -3.26 -5.17
CA ALA A 55 -8.23 -3.65 -4.09
C ALA A 55 -7.48 -4.23 -2.89
N VAL A 56 -6.21 -4.61 -3.06
CA VAL A 56 -5.36 -5.09 -1.98
C VAL A 56 -4.24 -4.08 -1.73
N CYS A 57 -4.01 -3.76 -0.46
CA CYS A 57 -2.92 -2.90 -0.05
C CYS A 57 -2.24 -3.47 1.19
N GLY A 58 -0.90 -3.51 1.18
CA GLY A 58 -0.08 -3.80 2.35
C GLY A 58 0.70 -2.55 2.76
N PRO A 59 0.07 -1.57 3.44
CA PRO A 59 0.78 -0.44 3.99
C PRO A 59 1.49 -0.86 5.27
N VAL A 60 2.78 -0.57 5.36
CA VAL A 60 3.60 -0.84 6.55
C VAL A 60 4.37 0.36 7.04
N THR A 61 4.54 0.44 8.35
CA THR A 61 5.35 1.46 9.03
C THR A 61 6.84 1.19 8.95
N GLY A 62 7.24 -0.06 8.67
CA GLY A 62 8.65 -0.46 8.59
C GLY A 62 9.40 0.24 7.47
N GLU A 63 10.72 0.37 7.64
CA GLU A 63 11.65 1.02 6.71
C GLU A 63 12.75 0.03 6.26
N PRO A 64 13.52 0.35 5.21
CA PRO A 64 14.69 -0.46 4.82
C PRO A 64 15.66 -0.68 6.01
N PRO A 65 16.39 -1.80 6.07
CA PRO A 65 16.65 -2.74 4.97
C PRO A 65 15.58 -3.82 4.75
N ASN A 66 14.70 -4.08 5.72
CA ASN A 66 13.56 -4.99 5.56
C ASN A 66 12.30 -4.38 6.16
N PRO A 67 11.50 -3.64 5.37
CA PRO A 67 10.30 -2.97 5.87
C PRO A 67 9.16 -3.93 6.27
N TRP A 68 9.28 -5.20 5.94
CA TRP A 68 8.25 -6.24 6.16
C TRP A 68 8.56 -7.13 7.37
N SER A 69 9.63 -6.85 8.12
CA SER A 69 10.07 -7.68 9.25
C SER A 69 9.12 -7.62 10.44
N GLU A 70 8.32 -6.56 10.54
CA GLU A 70 7.41 -6.32 11.66
C GLU A 70 6.01 -6.06 11.15
N LEU A 71 5.02 -6.45 11.96
CA LEU A 71 3.64 -6.14 11.66
C LEU A 71 3.38 -4.65 11.93
N THR A 72 2.58 -4.03 11.08
CA THR A 72 2.17 -2.64 11.33
C THR A 72 1.31 -2.58 12.59
N PRO A 73 1.57 -1.64 13.53
CA PRO A 73 0.81 -1.54 14.78
C PRO A 73 -0.71 -1.52 14.58
N ALA A 74 -1.18 -0.82 13.55
CA ALA A 74 -2.60 -0.76 13.18
C ALA A 74 -3.20 -2.10 12.70
N LEU A 75 -2.36 -3.09 12.37
CA LEU A 75 -2.74 -4.43 11.93
C LEU A 75 -2.56 -5.49 13.03
N THR A 76 -1.97 -5.14 14.18
CA THR A 76 -1.62 -6.11 15.25
C THR A 76 -2.84 -6.61 16.03
N GLY A 77 -4.06 -6.21 15.65
CA GLY A 77 -5.27 -6.70 16.28
C GLY A 77 -5.49 -6.15 17.69
N ALA A 78 -5.05 -4.93 17.98
CA ALA A 78 -5.59 -4.17 19.12
C ALA A 78 -7.06 -3.79 18.80
N GLN A 79 -7.93 -4.80 18.89
CA GLN A 79 -9.34 -4.58 19.17
C GLN A 79 -9.42 -4.15 20.63
N GLU A 80 -9.81 -2.90 20.88
CA GLU A 80 -10.54 -2.57 22.10
C GLU A 80 -12.04 -2.80 21.89
#